data_AF-A0A9P0KSG7-F1
#
_entry.id   AF-A0A9P0KSG7-F1
#
_cell.length_a   1.000
_cell.length_b   1.000
_cell.length_c   1.000
_cell.angle_alpha   90.00
_cell.angle_beta   90.00
_cell.angle_gamma   90.00
#
_symmetry.space_group_name_H-M   'P 1'
#
loop_
_entity.id
_entity.type
_entity.pdbx_description
1 polymer ?
#
loop_
_entity_poly.entity_id
_entity_poly.type
_entity_poly.pdbx_seq_one_letter_code
_entity_poly.pdbx_strand_id
1 'polypeptide(L)'
;MEIDNEKLISAVREKPPLWNMKDKRYHSRDVQRKLWSKVADEVGVTNNVNEVKKKWKGLRDLFRREYKKVHKSGNEAPEEGSSSWTFFDQMLFRS
;
A
#
# COMPACT_ATOMS: atom_id res chain seq x y z
N MET A 1 -11.00 17.11 2.65
CA MET A 1 -11.22 15.76 3.21
C MET A 1 -9.87 15.09 3.28
N GLU A 2 -9.46 14.66 4.46
CA GLU A 2 -8.17 13.99 4.65
C GLU A 2 -8.34 12.48 4.42
N ILE A 3 -7.40 11.87 3.68
CA ILE A 3 -7.42 10.43 3.44
C ILE A 3 -6.71 9.75 4.60
N ASP A 4 -7.47 9.00 5.40
CA ASP A 4 -6.94 8.16 6.47
C ASP A 4 -5.97 7.11 5.90
N ASN A 5 -4.68 7.26 6.21
CA ASN A 5 -3.66 6.33 5.71
C ASN A 5 -3.92 4.90 6.20
N GLU A 6 -4.31 4.72 7.46
CA GLU A 6 -4.59 3.41 8.06
C GLU A 6 -5.72 2.69 7.35
N LYS A 7 -6.85 3.37 7.14
CA LYS A 7 -7.98 2.80 6.39
C LYS A 7 -7.59 2.47 4.97
N LEU A 8 -6.83 3.35 4.31
CA LEU A 8 -6.35 3.12 2.95
C LEU A 8 -5.47 1.86 2.88
N ILE A 9 -4.54 1.71 3.82
CA ILE A 9 -3.63 0.56 3.87
C ILE A 9 -4.42 -0.72 4.14
N SER A 10 -5.35 -0.71 5.10
CA SER A 10 -6.20 -1.86 5.40
C SER A 10 -7.05 -2.26 4.20
N ALA A 11 -7.74 -1.30 3.58
CA ALA A 11 -8.60 -1.56 2.43
C ALA A 11 -7.81 -2.09 1.21
N VAL A 12 -6.58 -1.61 0.98
CA VAL A 12 -5.71 -2.11 -0.08
C VAL A 12 -5.12 -3.48 0.28
N ARG A 13 -4.76 -3.71 1.54
CA ARG A 13 -4.26 -5.00 2.06
C ARG A 13 -5.24 -6.13 1.74
N GLU A 14 -6.52 -5.92 2.03
CA GLU A 14 -7.59 -6.89 1.78
C GLU A 14 -7.81 -7.18 0.29
N LYS A 15 -7.21 -6.37 -0.60
CA LYS A 15 -7.36 -6.45 -2.05
C LYS A 15 -6.00 -6.75 -2.71
N PRO A 16 -5.52 -8.01 -2.65
CA PRO A 16 -4.26 -8.43 -3.29
C PRO A 16 -4.07 -7.94 -4.72
N PRO A 17 -5.08 -7.90 -5.61
CA PRO A 17 -4.88 -7.45 -6.99
C PRO A 17 -4.43 -5.99 -7.13
N LEU A 18 -4.48 -5.17 -6.07
CA LEU A 18 -4.00 -3.79 -6.08
C LEU A 18 -2.49 -3.67 -5.85
N TRP A 19 -1.90 -4.60 -5.09
CA TRP A 19 -0.50 -4.52 -4.66
C TRP A 19 0.33 -5.75 -5.05
N ASN A 20 -0.30 -6.92 -5.14
CA ASN A 20 0.33 -8.19 -5.46
C ASN A 20 0.43 -8.40 -6.97
N MET A 21 1.64 -8.23 -7.50
CA MET A 21 1.95 -8.45 -8.92
C MET A 21 1.83 -9.92 -9.36
N LYS A 22 1.90 -10.87 -8.42
CA LYS A 22 1.71 -12.31 -8.68
C LYS A 22 0.24 -12.67 -8.85
N ASP A 23 -0.70 -11.83 -8.41
CA ASP A 23 -2.12 -12.09 -8.61
C ASP A 23 -2.48 -11.94 -10.09
N LYS A 24 -3.14 -12.94 -10.67
CA LYS A 24 -3.56 -12.93 -12.08
C LYS A 24 -4.45 -11.72 -12.39
N ARG A 25 -5.22 -11.24 -11.41
CA ARG A 25 -6.13 -10.10 -11.52
C ARG A 25 -5.41 -8.76 -11.46
N TYR A 26 -4.12 -8.73 -11.10
CA TYR A 26 -3.31 -7.50 -11.11
C TYR A 26 -3.26 -6.88 -12.51
N HIS A 27 -3.24 -7.69 -13.57
CA HIS A 27 -3.18 -7.19 -14.95
C HIS A 27 -4.56 -6.73 -15.47
N SER A 28 -5.64 -7.09 -14.77
CA SER A 28 -7.01 -6.75 -15.15
C SER A 28 -7.34 -5.32 -14.75
N ARG A 29 -7.31 -4.42 -15.74
CA ARG A 29 -7.65 -2.99 -15.56
C ARG A 29 -9.06 -2.79 -14.99
N ASP A 30 -10.01 -3.62 -15.41
CA ASP A 30 -11.40 -3.57 -14.95
C ASP A 30 -11.51 -3.89 -13.46
N VAL A 31 -10.82 -4.94 -13.01
CA VAL A 31 -10.75 -5.35 -11.60
C VAL A 31 -10.06 -4.27 -10.77
N GLN A 32 -8.91 -3.76 -11.22
CA GLN A 32 -8.25 -2.65 -10.53
C GLN A 32 -9.17 -1.44 -10.37
N ARG A 33 -9.88 -1.03 -11.43
CA ARG A 33 -10.81 0.11 -11.37
C ARG A 33 -11.90 -0.13 -10.32
N LYS A 34 -12.53 -1.31 -10.34
CA LYS A 34 -13.57 -1.68 -9.35
C LYS A 34 -13.03 -1.70 -7.93
N LEU A 35 -11.85 -2.28 -7.71
CA LEU A 35 -11.23 -2.35 -6.39
C LEU A 35 -10.85 -0.95 -5.87
N TRP A 36 -10.26 -0.10 -6.71
CA TRP A 36 -9.96 1.28 -6.36
C TRP A 36 -11.21 2.10 -6.04
N SER A 37 -12.31 1.87 -6.77
CA SER A 37 -13.61 2.48 -6.46
C SER A 37 -14.12 2.05 -5.09
N LYS A 38 -14.00 0.75 -4.75
CA LYS A 38 -14.36 0.24 -3.42
C LYS A 38 -13.49 0.82 -2.32
N VAL A 39 -12.17 0.86 -2.52
CA VAL A 39 -11.24 1.46 -1.55
C VAL A 39 -11.60 2.93 -1.32
N ALA A 40 -11.88 3.67 -2.41
CA ALA A 40 -12.29 5.07 -2.31
C ALA A 40 -13.60 5.23 -1.53
N ASP A 41 -14.55 4.31 -1.68
CA ASP A 41 -15.78 4.30 -0.90
C ASP A 41 -15.52 4.03 0.59
N GLU A 42 -14.69 3.03 0.91
CA GLU A 42 -14.31 2.67 2.29
C GLU A 42 -13.56 3.79 3.01
N VAL A 43 -12.72 4.54 2.30
CA VAL A 43 -12.00 5.69 2.87
C VAL A 43 -12.85 6.97 2.89
N GLY A 44 -14.09 6.94 2.39
CA GLY A 44 -15.00 8.11 2.35
C GLY A 44 -14.67 9.13 1.25
N VAL A 45 -13.96 8.71 0.21
CA VAL A 45 -13.44 9.54 -0.89
C VAL A 45 -13.95 9.04 -2.26
N THR A 46 -15.21 8.60 -2.32
CA THR A 46 -15.80 7.93 -3.49
C THR A 46 -15.71 8.76 -4.79
N ASN A 47 -15.76 10.09 -4.66
CA ASN A 47 -15.66 11.02 -5.80
C ASN A 47 -14.22 11.27 -6.29
N ASN A 48 -13.19 10.84 -5.56
CA ASN A 48 -11.81 11.21 -5.84
C ASN A 48 -10.82 10.03 -5.74
N VAL A 49 -11.12 8.95 -6.44
CA VAL A 49 -10.25 7.76 -6.57
C VAL A 49 -8.81 8.11 -6.96
N ASN A 50 -8.61 9.17 -7.74
CA ASN A 50 -7.28 9.63 -8.13
C ASN A 50 -6.43 10.11 -6.95
N GLU A 51 -7.04 10.79 -5.96
CA GLU A 51 -6.34 11.20 -4.75
C GLU A 51 -5.95 10.00 -3.90
N VAL A 52 -6.85 9.03 -3.77
CA VAL A 52 -6.61 7.75 -3.07
C VAL A 52 -5.41 7.02 -3.69
N LYS A 53 -5.36 6.93 -5.02
CA LYS A 53 -4.22 6.37 -5.75
C LYS A 53 -2.93 7.14 -5.52
N LYS A 54 -2.98 8.47 -5.55
CA LYS A 54 -1.82 9.35 -5.33
C LYS A 54 -1.27 9.17 -3.91
N LYS A 55 -2.16 9.08 -2.93
CA LYS A 55 -1.82 8.83 -1.52
C LYS A 55 -1.17 7.45 -1.35
N TRP A 56 -1.79 6.40 -1.90
CA TRP A 56 -1.22 5.05 -1.89
C TRP A 56 0.14 4.99 -2.57
N LYS A 57 0.32 5.68 -3.70
CA LYS A 57 1.62 5.76 -4.37
C LYS A 57 2.68 6.36 -3.45
N GLY A 58 2.37 7.47 -2.77
CA GLY A 58 3.28 8.08 -1.79
C GLY A 58 3.64 7.14 -0.64
N LEU A 59 2.65 6.44 -0.09
CA LEU A 59 2.88 5.39 0.92
C LEU A 59 3.81 4.29 0.39
N ARG A 60 3.54 3.75 -0.80
CA ARG A 60 4.38 2.71 -1.39
C ARG A 60 5.80 3.18 -1.69
N ASP A 61 5.98 4.44 -2.07
CA ASP A 61 7.30 5.06 -2.26
C ASP A 61 8.07 5.17 -0.93
N LEU A 62 7.40 5.62 0.14
CA LEU A 62 7.96 5.62 1.49
C LEU A 62 8.33 4.19 1.93
N PHE A 63 7.43 3.23 1.75
CA PHE A 63 7.67 1.82 2.04
C PHE A 63 8.91 1.31 1.31
N ARG A 64 9.03 1.55 0.00
CA ARG A 64 10.20 1.12 -0.78
C ARG A 64 11.48 1.76 -0.31
N ARG A 65 11.45 3.04 0.07
CA ARG A 65 12.62 3.76 0.59
C ARG A 65 13.06 3.17 1.94
N GLU A 66 12.12 2.95 2.84
CA GLU A 66 12.38 2.34 4.14
C GLU A 66 12.82 0.88 4.01
N TYR A 67 12.12 0.09 3.21
CA TYR A 67 12.47 -1.31 2.91
C TYR A 67 13.87 -1.42 2.32
N LYS A 68 14.24 -0.52 1.40
CA LYS A 68 15.59 -0.46 0.84
C LYS A 68 16.63 0.01 1.86
N LYS A 69 16.33 0.94 2.78
CA LYS A 69 17.27 1.29 3.86
C LYS A 69 17.57 0.06 4.73
N VAL A 70 16.50 -0.64 5.12
CA VAL A 70 16.57 -1.85 5.95
C VAL A 70 17.31 -2.99 5.23
N HIS A 71 17.11 -3.17 3.92
CA HIS A 71 17.74 -4.27 3.15
C HIS A 71 19.09 -3.92 2.49
N LYS A 72 19.50 -2.64 2.43
CA LYS A 72 20.72 -2.20 1.72
C LYS A 72 21.89 -1.89 2.66
N SER A 73 21.67 -1.88 3.97
CA SER A 73 22.76 -2.02 4.93
C SER A 73 23.25 -3.46 4.87
N GLY A 74 24.44 -3.67 4.31
CA GLY A 74 24.99 -5.00 4.13
C GLY A 74 25.12 -5.75 5.46
N ASN A 75 24.83 -7.06 5.38
CA ASN A 75 25.22 -8.13 6.30
C ASN A 75 24.40 -8.45 7.56
N GLU A 76 23.37 -7.72 7.94
CA GLU A 76 22.51 -8.13 9.06
C GLU A 76 21.04 -8.10 8.67
N ALA A 77 20.30 -9.12 9.12
CA ALA A 77 18.87 -9.22 8.93
C ALA A 77 18.18 -7.93 9.44
N PRO A 78 17.04 -7.53 8.86
CA PRO A 78 16.24 -6.42 9.40
C PRO A 78 16.06 -6.59 10.90
N GLU A 79 16.67 -5.73 11.73
CA GLU A 79 16.31 -5.67 13.14
C GLU A 79 14.83 -5.27 13.21
N GLU A 80 14.06 -6.07 13.93
CA GLU A 80 12.64 -5.88 14.20
C GLU A 80 12.48 -4.58 15.01
N GLY A 81 12.49 -3.43 14.34
CA GLY A 81 12.47 -2.11 14.99
C GLY A 81 13.15 -0.95 14.23
N SER A 82 13.88 -1.17 13.14
CA SER A 82 14.63 -0.05 12.50
C SER A 82 13.78 0.92 11.67
N SER A 83 12.55 0.57 11.28
CA SER A 83 11.69 1.48 10.53
C SER A 83 10.83 2.30 11.48
N SER A 84 11.18 3.57 11.64
CA SER A 84 10.43 4.59 12.41
C SER A 84 9.03 4.89 11.85
N TRP A 85 8.58 4.15 10.84
CA TRP A 85 7.34 4.39 10.15
C TRP A 85 6.25 3.44 10.62
N THR A 86 5.25 3.99 11.30
CA THR A 86 4.12 3.27 11.92
C THR A 86 3.35 2.37 10.93
N PHE A 87 3.35 2.72 9.65
CA PHE A 87 2.69 1.95 8.60
C PHE A 87 3.59 0.92 7.91
N PHE A 88 4.86 0.83 8.30
CA PHE A 88 5.81 -0.09 7.68
C PHE A 88 5.40 -1.55 7.90
N ASP A 89 5.11 -1.92 9.16
CA ASP A 89 4.61 -3.26 9.52
C ASP A 89 3.28 -3.55 8.82
N GLN A 90 2.37 -2.56 8.85
CA GLN A 90 1.11 -2.62 8.12
C GLN A 90 1.26 -2.63 6.61
N MET A 91 2.44 -2.43 6.01
CA MET A 91 2.68 -2.62 4.58
C MET A 91 3.56 -3.84 4.29
N LEU A 92 4.07 -4.49 5.32
CA LEU A 92 4.88 -5.71 5.26
C LEU A 92 3.99 -6.94 5.10
N PHE A 93 3.05 -6.89 4.17
CA PHE A 93 2.26 -8.06 3.82
C PHE A 93 3.18 -9.08 3.13
N ARG A 94 3.34 -10.26 3.71
CA ARG A 94 4.06 -11.39 3.09
C ARG A 94 3.54 -11.61 1.66
N SER A 95 4.39 -11.34 0.65
CA SER A 95 4.16 -11.62 -0.77
C SER A 95 4.66 -13.00 -1.18
#